data_AF-A0A7K6B7C5-F1
#
_entry.id   AF-A0A7K6B7C5-F1
#
_cell.length_a   1.000
_cell.length_b   1.000
_cell.length_c   1.000
_cell.angle_alpha   90.00
_cell.angle_beta   90.00
_cell.angle_gamma   90.00
#
_symmetry.space_group_name_H-M   'P 1'
#
loop_
_entity.id
_entity.type
_entity.pdbx_description
1 polymer ?
#
loop_
_entity_poly.entity_id
_entity_poly.type
_entity_poly.pdbx_seq_one_letter_code
_entity_poly.pdbx_strand_id
1 'polypeptide(L)'
;EKPFCCPRCGGTFPCSSSLRAHQRLWCQERPFSCPQCPKRFSSDRALKKHRKAHLDHSSFCCSVCGKKLTSRAALITHCRIHTGERPYGCPDCGKSFMASKSLSKH
;
A
#
# COMPACT_ATOMS: atom_id res chain seq x y z
N GLU A 1 -15.11 4.61 20.39
CA GLU A 1 -14.28 5.60 19.65
C GLU A 1 -12.90 5.64 20.29
N LYS A 2 -11.81 5.40 19.55
CA LYS A 2 -10.43 5.38 20.09
C LYS A 2 -9.73 6.70 19.72
N PRO A 3 -9.64 7.69 20.62
CA PRO A 3 -9.29 9.07 20.22
C PRO A 3 -7.78 9.33 20.17
N PHE A 4 -6.97 8.50 20.83
CA PHE A 4 -5.56 8.82 21.05
C PHE A 4 -4.66 8.06 20.08
N CYS A 5 -4.30 8.73 19.00
CA CYS A 5 -3.39 8.22 17.97
C CYS A 5 -1.95 8.62 18.28
N CYS A 6 -1.02 7.67 18.19
CA CYS A 6 0.39 7.99 18.29
C CYS A 6 0.90 8.57 16.96
N PRO A 7 1.38 9.84 16.93
CA PRO A 7 1.80 10.48 15.69
C PRO A 7 3.07 9.85 15.08
N ARG A 8 3.81 9.02 15.83
CA ARG A 8 5.03 8.34 15.35
C ARG A 8 4.79 6.90 14.88
N CYS A 9 3.63 6.30 15.14
CA CYS A 9 3.39 4.89 14.73
C CYS A 9 1.96 4.58 14.29
N GLY A 10 1.05 5.55 14.36
CA GLY A 10 -0.36 5.34 14.03
C GLY A 10 -1.12 4.40 14.98
N GLY A 11 -0.48 3.91 16.04
CA GLY A 11 -1.14 3.07 17.05
C GLY A 11 -2.26 3.82 17.75
N THR A 12 -3.43 3.19 17.83
CA THR A 12 -4.64 3.77 18.43
C THR A 12 -4.83 3.25 19.84
N PHE A 13 -4.89 4.16 20.80
CA PHE A 13 -5.00 3.85 22.22
C PHE A 13 -6.35 4.33 22.78
N PRO A 14 -6.90 3.62 23.76
CA PRO A 14 -8.17 3.99 24.38
C PRO A 14 -8.05 5.25 25.25
N CYS A 15 -6.87 5.56 25.79
CA CYS A 15 -6.64 6.71 26.68
C CYS A 15 -5.24 7.35 26.51
N SER A 16 -5.10 8.61 26.91
CA SER A 16 -3.88 9.41 26.77
C SER A 16 -2.72 8.90 27.64
N SER A 17 -2.99 8.30 28.80
CA SER A 17 -1.98 7.68 29.67
C SER A 17 -1.32 6.47 29.01
N SER A 18 -2.10 5.59 28.36
CA SER A 18 -1.58 4.46 27.58
C SER A 18 -0.77 4.93 26.37
N LEU A 19 -1.21 5.98 25.68
CA LEU A 19 -0.42 6.59 24.60
C LEU A 19 0.93 7.13 25.12
N ARG A 20 0.93 7.80 26.27
CA ARG A 20 2.14 8.37 26.86
C ARG A 20 3.14 7.31 27.32
N ALA A 21 2.66 6.21 27.91
CA ALA A 21 3.48 5.06 28.26
C ALA A 21 4.04 4.35 27.02
N HIS A 22 3.21 4.17 25.98
CA HIS A 22 3.64 3.64 24.69
C HIS A 22 4.73 4.52 24.04
N GLN A 23 4.56 5.84 24.05
CA GLN A 23 5.55 6.76 23.49
C GLN A 23 6.89 6.69 24.22
N ARG A 24 6.90 6.58 25.56
CA ARG A 24 8.13 6.50 26.34
C ARG A 24 8.86 5.16 26.15
N LEU A 25 8.14 4.05 26.25
CA LEU A 25 8.76 2.71 26.29
C LEU A 25 8.99 2.13 24.89
N TRP A 26 8.03 2.27 23.97
CA TRP A 26 8.08 1.61 22.66
C TRP A 26 8.63 2.50 21.55
N CYS A 27 8.48 3.82 21.67
CA CYS A 27 8.94 4.73 20.63
C CYS A 27 10.43 5.10 20.76
N GLN A 28 11.08 4.80 21.88
CA GLN A 28 12.53 4.92 22.03
C GLN A 28 13.29 3.67 21.51
N GLU A 29 12.70 2.47 21.61
CA GLU A 29 13.36 1.20 21.26
C GLU A 29 13.26 0.82 19.76
N ARG A 30 12.24 1.33 19.05
CA ARG A 30 11.96 0.95 17.65
C ARG A 30 11.58 2.15 16.76
N PRO A 31 12.56 2.97 16.36
CA PRO A 31 12.30 4.18 15.59
C PRO A 31 11.78 3.90 14.17
N PHE A 32 12.05 2.72 13.61
CA PHE A 32 11.76 2.41 12.21
C PHE A 32 10.40 1.71 12.06
N SER A 33 9.38 2.45 11.60
CA SER A 33 8.03 1.91 11.34
C SER A 33 7.82 1.50 9.88
N CYS A 34 7.08 0.41 9.65
CA CYS A 34 6.65 0.03 8.31
C CYS A 34 5.43 0.87 7.88
N PRO A 35 5.44 1.50 6.69
CA PRO A 35 4.28 2.25 6.21
C PRO A 35 3.14 1.34 5.68
N GLN A 36 3.39 0.04 5.51
CA GLN A 36 2.43 -0.92 4.94
C GLN A 36 1.78 -1.83 6.00
N CYS A 37 2.24 -1.79 7.25
CA CYS A 37 1.67 -2.58 8.34
C CYS A 37 2.06 -1.99 9.71
N PRO A 38 1.38 -2.37 10.82
CA PRO A 38 1.68 -1.82 12.14
C PRO A 38 3.00 -2.31 12.78
N LYS A 39 3.88 -3.01 12.04
CA LYS A 39 5.15 -3.52 12.57
C LYS A 39 6.22 -2.42 12.67
N ARG A 40 6.95 -2.41 13.78
CA ARG A 40 8.08 -1.50 14.06
C ARG A 40 9.36 -2.29 14.31
N PHE A 41 10.50 -1.69 13.97
CA PHE A 41 11.82 -2.30 13.98
C PHE A 41 12.82 -1.38 14.70
N SER A 42 13.80 -1.99 15.35
CA SER A 42 14.90 -1.31 16.04
C SER A 42 16.02 -0.86 15.10
N SER A 43 16.03 -1.33 13.84
CA SER A 43 17.03 -0.96 12.85
C SER A 43 16.45 -0.81 11.44
N ASP A 44 17.02 0.11 10.65
CA ASP A 44 16.69 0.31 9.23
C ASP A 44 16.92 -0.97 8.40
N ARG A 45 17.98 -1.74 8.71
CA ARG A 45 18.27 -3.00 8.01
C ARG A 45 17.15 -4.03 8.19
N ALA A 46 16.59 -4.14 9.41
CA ALA A 46 15.46 -5.01 9.68
C ALA A 46 14.18 -4.51 9.00
N LEU A 47 13.94 -3.18 8.99
CA LEU A 47 12.84 -2.57 8.25
C LEU A 47 12.96 -2.84 6.73
N LYS A 48 14.15 -2.69 6.13
CA LYS A 48 14.39 -2.95 4.70
C LYS A 48 14.17 -4.42 4.34
N LYS A 49 14.63 -5.37 5.16
CA LYS A 49 14.38 -6.80 4.94
C LYS A 49 12.88 -7.12 5.06
N HIS A 50 12.21 -6.55 6.05
CA HIS A 50 10.77 -6.69 6.21
C HIS A 50 9.96 -6.06 5.06
N ARG A 51 10.37 -4.88 4.56
CA ARG A 51 9.79 -4.26 3.36
C ARG A 51 10.03 -5.11 2.12
N LYS A 52 11.20 -5.75 1.99
CA LYS A 52 11.43 -6.74 0.92
C LYS A 52 10.49 -7.93 1.05
N ALA A 53 10.20 -8.40 2.26
CA ALA A 53 9.18 -9.43 2.48
C ALA A 53 7.75 -8.95 2.11
N HIS A 54 7.45 -7.65 2.19
CA HIS A 54 6.22 -7.10 1.59
C HIS A 54 6.23 -7.08 0.06
N LEU A 55 7.41 -6.95 -0.57
CA LEU A 55 7.55 -7.09 -2.03
C LEU A 55 7.50 -8.56 -2.47
N ASP A 56 8.01 -9.48 -1.66
CA ASP A 56 7.98 -10.92 -1.90
C ASP A 56 6.58 -11.50 -1.63
N HIS A 57 5.92 -11.00 -0.58
CA HIS A 57 4.51 -11.21 -0.25
C HIS A 57 3.62 -10.10 -0.83
N SER A 58 4.04 -9.51 -1.97
CA SER A 58 3.34 -8.44 -2.70
C SER A 58 1.99 -8.95 -3.14
N SER A 59 1.03 -8.89 -2.24
CA SER A 59 -0.38 -8.85 -2.58
C SER A 59 -0.51 -7.59 -3.42
N PHE A 60 -0.61 -7.75 -4.74
CA PHE A 60 -0.80 -6.63 -5.65
C PHE A 60 -2.23 -6.09 -5.44
N CYS A 61 -2.46 -5.48 -4.28
CA CYS A 61 -3.77 -5.03 -3.86
C CYS A 61 -4.09 -3.69 -4.51
N CYS A 62 -5.27 -3.58 -5.10
CA CYS A 62 -5.82 -2.30 -5.45
C CYS A 62 -6.07 -1.48 -4.18
N SER A 63 -5.54 -0.26 -4.12
CA SER A 63 -5.80 0.67 -3.01
C SER A 63 -7.24 1.17 -2.99
N VAL A 64 -7.96 1.11 -4.12
CA VAL A 64 -9.34 1.59 -4.26
C VAL A 64 -10.35 0.54 -3.83
N CYS A 65 -10.19 -0.72 -4.27
CA CYS A 65 -11.17 -1.78 -3.99
C CYS A 65 -10.60 -2.98 -3.21
N GLY A 66 -9.34 -2.94 -2.78
CA GLY A 66 -8.70 -4.01 -2.01
C GLY A 66 -8.41 -5.30 -2.80
N LYS A 67 -8.75 -5.36 -4.10
CA LYS A 67 -8.62 -6.57 -4.91
C LYS A 67 -7.17 -7.00 -5.06
N LYS A 68 -6.87 -8.27 -4.78
CA LYS A 68 -5.54 -8.87 -4.94
C LYS A 68 -5.31 -9.27 -6.39
N LEU A 69 -4.25 -8.77 -7.00
CA LEU A 69 -3.79 -9.14 -8.32
C LEU A 69 -2.53 -10.01 -8.20
N THR A 70 -2.15 -10.68 -9.29
CA THR A 70 -1.01 -11.60 -9.36
C THR A 70 0.27 -10.95 -9.87
N SER A 71 0.21 -9.73 -10.40
CA SER A 71 1.37 -8.98 -10.88
C SER A 71 1.16 -7.47 -10.80
N ARG A 72 2.27 -6.71 -10.80
CA ARG A 72 2.25 -5.24 -10.81
C ARG A 72 1.60 -4.69 -12.07
N ALA A 73 1.86 -5.31 -13.23
CA ALA A 73 1.25 -4.92 -14.50
C ALA A 73 -0.27 -5.12 -14.49
N ALA A 74 -0.74 -6.21 -13.89
CA ALA A 74 -2.17 -6.46 -13.70
C ALA A 74 -2.80 -5.42 -12.75
N LEU A 75 -2.11 -5.03 -11.68
CA LEU A 75 -2.57 -3.98 -10.77
C LEU A 75 -2.67 -2.61 -11.46
N ILE A 76 -1.66 -2.21 -12.23
CA ILE A 76 -1.68 -0.93 -12.96
C ILE A 76 -2.83 -0.91 -13.97
N THR A 77 -2.98 -1.98 -14.74
CA THR A 77 -4.09 -2.11 -15.71
C THR A 77 -5.44 -2.12 -15.00
N HIS A 78 -5.54 -2.78 -13.84
CA HIS A 78 -6.75 -2.79 -13.04
C HIS A 78 -7.11 -1.40 -12.50
N CYS A 79 -6.13 -0.60 -12.08
CA CYS A 79 -6.36 0.77 -11.61
C CYS A 79 -6.96 1.68 -12.70
N ARG A 80 -6.69 1.41 -13.98
CA ARG A 80 -7.29 2.14 -15.11
C ARG A 80 -8.81 1.97 -15.20
N ILE A 81 -9.38 0.92 -14.59
CA ILE A 81 -10.83 0.75 -14.49
C ILE A 81 -11.43 1.82 -13.56
N HIS A 82 -10.70 2.17 -12.49
CA HIS A 82 -11.15 3.18 -11.53
C HIS A 82 -10.90 4.61 -12.03
N THR A 83 -9.80 4.84 -12.74
CA THR A 83 -9.48 6.17 -13.28
C THR A 83 -10.12 6.45 -14.65
N GLY A 84 -10.60 5.41 -15.34
CA GLY A 84 -11.13 5.54 -16.70
C GLY A 84 -10.07 5.78 -17.78
N GLU A 85 -8.78 5.74 -17.45
CA GLU A 85 -7.70 5.97 -18.41
C GLU A 85 -7.64 4.86 -19.47
N ARG A 86 -7.66 5.25 -20.74
CA ARG A 86 -7.59 4.35 -21.89
C ARG A 86 -6.47 4.78 -22.84
N PRO A 87 -5.19 4.55 -22.48
CA PRO A 87 -4.05 5.07 -23.22
C PRO A 87 -3.83 4.41 -24.59
N TYR A 88 -4.50 3.30 -24.90
CA TYR A 88 -4.31 2.58 -26.17
C TYR A 88 -5.48 2.85 -27.11
N GLY A 89 -5.34 3.81 -28.03
CA GLY A 89 -6.31 4.08 -29.08
C GLY A 89 -6.08 3.21 -30.33
N CYS A 90 -7.17 2.71 -30.92
CA CYS A 90 -7.15 2.16 -32.27
C CYS A 90 -7.16 3.32 -33.28
N PRO A 91 -6.16 3.43 -34.18
CA PRO A 91 -6.10 4.51 -35.15
C PRO A 91 -7.20 4.40 -36.22
N ASP A 92 -7.66 3.18 -36.54
CA ASP A 92 -8.64 2.95 -37.60
C ASP A 92 -10.08 3.28 -37.20
N CYS A 93 -10.46 3.05 -35.92
CA CYS A 93 -11.84 3.24 -35.46
C CYS A 93 -11.99 4.18 -34.25
N GLY A 94 -10.89 4.72 -33.72
CA GLY A 94 -10.88 5.65 -32.59
C GLY A 94 -11.21 5.03 -31.23
N LYS A 95 -11.48 3.72 -31.14
CA LYS A 95 -11.78 3.04 -29.87
C LYS A 95 -10.56 2.99 -28.97
N SER A 96 -10.73 3.34 -27.69
CA SER A 96 -9.64 3.32 -26.71
C SER A 96 -9.75 2.15 -25.71
N PHE A 97 -8.61 1.59 -25.32
CA PHE A 97 -8.48 0.40 -24.47
C PHE A 97 -7.57 0.67 -23.27
N MET A 98 -7.82 -0.06 -22.17
CA MET A 98 -7.03 0.04 -20.94
C MET A 98 -5.72 -0.75 -20.99
N ALA A 99 -5.60 -1.71 -21.93
CA ALA A 99 -4.44 -2.58 -22.09
C ALA A 99 -4.07 -2.78 -23.56
N SER A 100 -2.77 -2.84 -23.86
CA SER A 100 -2.27 -3.11 -25.22
C SER A 100 -2.77 -4.46 -25.76
N LYS A 101 -2.81 -5.51 -24.93
CA LYS A 101 -3.35 -6.83 -25.32
C LYS A 101 -4.83 -6.77 -25.76
N SER A 102 -5.60 -5.83 -25.22
CA SER A 102 -7.00 -5.63 -25.63
C SER A 102 -7.09 -4.93 -26.97
N LEU A 103 -6.19 -3.97 -27.25
CA LEU A 103 -6.09 -3.35 -28.57
C LEU A 103 -5.61 -4.36 -29.63
N SER A 104 -4.64 -5.22 -29.32
CA SER A 104 -4.13 -6.20 -30.30
C SER A 104 -5.12 -7.32 -30.66
N LYS A 105 -6.13 -7.56 -29.83
CA LYS A 105 -7.20 -8.55 -30.08
C LYS A 105 -8.43 -7.93 -30.74
N HIS A 106 -8.55 -6.61 -30.66
CA HIS A 106 -9.64 -5.84 -31.22
C HIS A 106 -9.47 -5.76 -32.74
#